data_AF-A0A9P5NG74-F1
#
_entry.id   AF-A0A9P5NG74-F1
#
_cell.length_a   1.000
_cell.length_b   1.000
_cell.length_c   1.000
_cell.angle_alpha   90.00
_cell.angle_beta   90.00
_cell.angle_gamma   90.00
#
_symmetry.space_group_name_H-M   'P 1'
#
loop_
_entity.id
_entity.type
_entity.pdbx_description
1 polymer ?
#
loop_
_entity_poly.entity_id
_entity_poly.type
_entity_poly.pdbx_seq_one_letter_code
_entity_poly.pdbx_strand_id
1 'polypeptide(L)'
;LPDDALHKIFYHCLPTHRNSIISSKEAPVLLMHICSKWQAVALSSPRLWSQLHITFSDAYRPNVPRALMILKDRCTIVEMWLRCSGSCPLSISI
;
A
#
# COMPACT_ATOMS: atom_id res chain seq x y z
N LEU A 1 -3.05 22.21 -5.78
CA LEU A 1 -3.95 21.87 -4.65
C LEU A 1 -3.16 21.87 -3.35
N PRO A 2 -3.71 22.39 -2.24
CA PRO A 2 -3.12 22.27 -0.90
C PRO A 2 -3.03 20.81 -0.44
N ASP A 3 -2.12 20.52 0.47
CA ASP A 3 -1.83 19.15 0.90
C ASP A 3 -2.98 18.56 1.73
N ASP A 4 -3.65 19.35 2.57
CA ASP A 4 -4.82 18.91 3.34
C ASP A 4 -6.01 18.48 2.46
N ALA A 5 -6.18 19.11 1.31
CA ALA A 5 -7.20 18.72 0.35
C ALA A 5 -6.80 17.42 -0.36
N LEU A 6 -5.53 17.26 -0.72
CA LEU A 6 -5.02 16.00 -1.27
C LEU A 6 -5.17 14.84 -0.27
N HIS A 7 -4.86 15.07 1.02
CA HIS A 7 -5.06 14.07 2.08
C HIS A 7 -6.49 13.54 2.11
N LYS A 8 -7.49 14.44 2.06
CA LYS A 8 -8.92 14.05 2.05
C LYS A 8 -9.29 13.29 0.78
N ILE A 9 -8.87 13.78 -0.39
CA ILE A 9 -9.14 13.11 -1.67
C ILE A 9 -8.54 11.70 -1.66
N PHE A 10 -7.27 11.56 -1.27
CA PHE A 10 -6.56 10.29 -1.23
C PHE A 10 -7.21 9.30 -0.28
N TYR A 11 -7.70 9.77 0.87
CA TYR A 11 -8.42 8.93 1.82
C TYR A 11 -9.71 8.37 1.21
N HIS A 12 -10.43 9.17 0.43
CA HIS A 12 -11.62 8.73 -0.30
C HIS A 12 -11.31 7.86 -1.53
N CYS A 13 -10.06 7.76 -1.96
CA CYS A 13 -9.63 6.80 -2.98
C CYS A 13 -9.37 5.39 -2.42
N LEU A 14 -9.35 5.22 -1.09
CA LEU A 14 -9.16 3.90 -0.47
C LEU A 14 -10.40 3.01 -0.71
N PRO A 15 -10.21 1.68 -0.79
CA PRO A 15 -11.34 0.75 -0.82
C PRO A 15 -12.20 0.89 0.46
N THR A 16 -13.51 0.90 0.30
CA THR A 16 -14.46 1.09 1.41
C THR A 16 -14.93 -0.21 2.07
N HIS A 17 -14.89 -1.32 1.35
CA HIS A 17 -15.46 -2.60 1.78
C HIS A 17 -14.42 -3.66 2.16
N ARG A 18 -13.13 -3.35 1.99
CA ARG A 18 -12.02 -4.26 2.26
C ARG A 18 -10.74 -3.46 2.51
N ASN A 19 -9.74 -4.14 3.05
CA ASN A 19 -8.40 -3.57 3.16
C ASN A 19 -7.74 -3.40 1.76
N SER A 20 -6.83 -2.44 1.65
CA SER A 20 -6.06 -2.18 0.42
C SER A 20 -5.10 -3.32 0.10
N ILE A 21 -4.99 -3.69 -1.18
CA ILE A 21 -3.99 -4.66 -1.65
C ILE A 21 -2.70 -3.98 -2.12
N ILE A 22 -1.61 -4.74 -2.12
CA ILE A 22 -0.34 -4.33 -2.73
C ILE A 22 -0.47 -4.38 -4.26
N SER A 23 -0.89 -3.27 -4.86
CA SER A 23 -1.11 -3.16 -6.30
C SER A 23 -0.84 -1.74 -6.80
N SER A 24 -0.12 -1.59 -7.91
CA SER A 24 0.09 -0.29 -8.56
C SER A 24 -1.19 0.34 -9.11
N LYS A 25 -2.30 -0.41 -9.13
CA LYS A 25 -3.61 0.03 -9.61
C LYS A 25 -4.56 0.43 -8.47
N GLU A 26 -4.12 0.38 -7.22
CA GLU A 26 -4.96 0.65 -6.06
C GLU A 26 -4.29 1.63 -5.09
N ALA A 27 -5.08 2.49 -4.43
CA ALA A 27 -4.59 3.36 -3.38
C ALA A 27 -4.20 2.53 -2.14
N PRO A 28 -3.13 2.92 -1.40
CA PRO A 28 -2.34 4.15 -1.57
C PRO A 28 -1.26 4.10 -2.66
N VAL A 29 -0.85 2.92 -3.13
CA VAL A 29 0.30 2.74 -4.02
C VAL A 29 0.13 3.48 -5.36
N LEU A 30 -1.06 3.41 -5.97
CA LEU A 30 -1.39 4.13 -7.21
C LEU A 30 -1.06 5.62 -7.12
N LEU A 31 -1.35 6.25 -5.97
CA LEU A 31 -1.20 7.69 -5.78
C LEU A 31 0.27 8.12 -5.81
N MET A 32 1.18 7.22 -5.44
CA MET A 32 2.62 7.47 -5.50
C MET A 32 3.19 7.50 -6.93
N HIS A 33 2.48 6.91 -7.89
CA HIS A 33 2.95 6.81 -9.27
C HIS A 33 2.47 7.97 -10.17
N ILE A 34 1.70 8.92 -9.63
CA ILE A 34 1.12 10.01 -10.43
C ILE A 34 2.11 11.16 -10.63
N CYS A 35 2.65 11.72 -9.55
CA CYS A 35 3.71 12.74 -9.59
C CYS A 35 4.44 12.82 -8.24
N SER A 36 5.63 13.43 -8.21
CA SER A 36 6.45 13.54 -6.99
C SER A 36 5.74 14.23 -5.83
N LYS A 37 4.87 15.20 -6.11
CA LYS A 37 4.07 15.86 -5.07
C LYS A 37 3.09 14.88 -4.43
N TRP A 38 2.36 14.09 -5.24
CA TRP A 38 1.39 13.13 -4.72
C TRP A 38 2.08 12.01 -3.96
N GLN A 39 3.24 11.56 -4.44
CA GLN A 39 4.09 10.62 -3.73
C GLN A 39 4.47 11.15 -2.34
N ALA A 40 4.98 12.38 -2.23
CA ALA A 40 5.35 12.97 -0.95
C ALA A 40 4.17 13.02 0.02
N VAL A 41 3.01 13.49 -0.45
CA VAL A 41 1.77 13.59 0.34
C VAL A 41 1.25 12.21 0.77
N ALA A 42 1.26 11.22 -0.13
CA ALA A 42 0.82 9.87 0.19
C ALA A 42 1.73 9.23 1.25
N LEU A 43 3.05 9.37 1.11
CA LEU A 43 4.02 8.86 2.08
C LEU A 43 3.92 9.52 3.46
N SER A 44 3.56 10.81 3.52
CA SER A 44 3.38 11.55 4.76
C SER A 44 2.01 11.37 5.43
N SER A 45 1.17 10.46 4.92
CA SER A 45 -0.22 10.29 5.38
C SER A 45 -0.47 8.95 6.07
N PRO A 46 -0.17 8.80 7.38
CA PRO A 46 -0.30 7.53 8.09
C PRO A 46 -1.64 6.79 7.92
N ARG A 47 -2.74 7.54 7.87
CA ARG A 47 -4.08 6.98 7.71
C ARG A 47 -4.28 6.23 6.38
N LEU A 48 -3.58 6.62 5.31
CA LEU A 48 -3.67 5.94 4.01
C LEU A 48 -3.06 4.53 4.04
N TRP A 49 -2.15 4.30 4.98
CA TRP A 49 -1.41 3.04 5.15
C TRP A 49 -1.97 2.21 6.30
N SER A 50 -3.09 2.60 6.91
CA SER A 50 -3.69 1.92 8.06
C SER A 50 -4.43 0.62 7.73
N GLN A 51 -4.58 0.27 6.44
CA GLN A 51 -5.28 -0.92 5.99
C GLN A 51 -4.42 -1.68 4.98
N LEU A 52 -4.27 -2.99 5.17
CA LEU A 52 -3.48 -3.85 4.29
C LEU A 52 -4.09 -5.27 4.18
N HIS A 53 -4.24 -5.75 2.95
CA HIS A 53 -4.58 -7.14 2.63
C HIS A 53 -3.39 -7.83 1.94
N ILE A 54 -2.84 -8.84 2.61
CA ILE A 54 -1.67 -9.59 2.16
C ILE A 54 -2.14 -10.79 1.35
N THR A 55 -2.21 -10.62 0.04
CA THR A 55 -2.58 -11.73 -0.85
C THR A 55 -1.47 -12.76 -1.00
N PHE A 56 -1.83 -14.05 -1.03
CA PHE A 56 -0.96 -15.12 -1.50
C PHE A 56 -1.39 -15.53 -2.91
N SER A 57 -0.48 -15.48 -3.88
CA SER A 57 -0.80 -15.87 -5.25
C SER A 57 -0.52 -17.35 -5.49
N ASP A 58 -1.45 -18.09 -6.07
CA ASP A 58 -1.20 -19.46 -6.56
C ASP A 58 -0.13 -19.54 -7.66
N ALA A 59 0.36 -18.39 -8.16
CA ALA A 59 1.54 -18.32 -9.02
C ALA A 59 2.85 -18.74 -8.31
N TYR A 60 2.83 -18.97 -7.00
CA TYR A 60 3.91 -19.61 -6.23
C TYR A 60 4.07 -21.12 -6.52
N ARG A 61 3.96 -21.52 -7.80
CA ARG A 61 4.23 -22.88 -8.33
C ARG A 61 5.70 -23.02 -8.78
N PRO A 62 6.26 -24.23 -8.94
CA PRO A 62 7.45 -24.75 -8.24
C PRO A 62 8.81 -24.19 -8.71
N ASN A 63 8.85 -23.07 -9.43
CA ASN A 63 10.11 -22.34 -9.61
C ASN A 63 10.41 -21.56 -8.32
N VAL A 64 10.90 -22.30 -7.31
CA VAL A 64 11.21 -21.82 -5.96
C VAL A 64 12.05 -20.53 -5.98
N PRO A 65 13.08 -20.39 -6.84
CA PRO A 65 13.85 -19.14 -6.93
C PRO A 65 12.99 -17.90 -7.24
N ARG A 66 12.09 -17.99 -8.24
CA ARG A 66 11.22 -16.87 -8.62
C ARG A 66 10.20 -16.56 -7.55
N ALA A 67 9.63 -17.59 -6.93
CA ALA A 67 8.70 -17.44 -5.82
C ALA A 67 9.33 -16.70 -4.63
N LEU A 68 10.55 -17.09 -4.25
CA LEU A 68 11.31 -16.44 -3.17
C LEU A 68 11.62 -14.97 -3.47
N MET A 69 11.98 -14.64 -4.72
CA MET A 69 12.22 -13.25 -5.11
C MET A 69 10.94 -12.40 -4.98
N ILE A 70 9.81 -12.90 -5.47
CA ILE A 70 8.51 -12.21 -5.36
C ILE A 70 8.11 -12.04 -3.89
N LEU A 71 8.32 -13.06 -3.05
CA LEU A 71 8.05 -12.96 -1.61
C LEU A 71 8.93 -11.90 -0.95
N LYS A 72 10.22 -11.85 -1.30
CA LYS A 72 11.15 -10.84 -0.79
C LYS A 72 10.73 -9.42 -1.15
N ASP A 73 10.37 -9.18 -2.41
CA ASP A 73 9.88 -7.88 -2.87
C ASP A 73 8.59 -7.47 -2.14
N ARG A 74 7.67 -8.43 -1.93
CA ARG A 74 6.45 -8.20 -1.16
C ARG A 74 6.76 -7.87 0.29
N CYS A 75 7.70 -8.56 0.94
CA CYS A 75 8.12 -8.22 2.31
C CYS A 75 8.62 -6.77 2.40
N THR A 76 9.43 -6.32 1.44
CA THR A 76 9.89 -4.92 1.40
C THR A 76 8.73 -3.93 1.30
N ILE A 77 7.70 -4.24 0.50
CA ILE A 77 6.52 -3.37 0.39
C ILE A 77 5.69 -3.41 1.69
N VAL A 78 5.54 -4.58 2.33
CA VAL A 78 4.87 -4.70 3.63
C VAL A 78 5.60 -3.88 4.69
N GLU A 79 6.93 -3.98 4.78
CA GLU A 79 7.76 -3.18 5.69
C GLU A 79 7.57 -1.68 5.47
N MET A 80 7.54 -1.25 4.21
CA MET A 80 7.25 0.14 3.85
C MET A 80 5.86 0.55 4.35
N TRP A 81 4.85 -0.30 4.15
CA TRP A 81 3.47 -0.04 4.59
C TRP A 81 3.39 0.15 6.10
N LEU A 82 4.04 -0.74 6.87
CA LEU A 82 4.12 -0.69 8.33
C LEU A 82 4.86 0.56 8.83
N ARG A 83 5.91 0.98 8.10
CA ARG A 83 6.63 2.22 8.43
C ARG A 83 5.77 3.44 8.17
N CYS A 84 5.05 3.49 7.05
CA CYS A 84 4.23 4.62 6.66
C CYS A 84 2.97 4.76 7.53
N SER A 85 2.40 3.66 8.06
CA SER A 85 1.24 3.73 8.96
C SER A 85 1.52 4.42 10.29
N GLY A 86 2.80 4.55 10.68
CA GLY A 86 3.21 5.23 11.91
C GLY A 86 2.45 4.70 13.13
N SER A 87 1.87 5.61 13.92
CA SER A 87 1.07 5.27 15.11
C SER A 87 -0.41 4.98 14.85
N CYS A 88 -0.85 4.91 13.58
CA CYS A 88 -2.25 4.61 13.28
C CYS A 88 -2.56 3.12 13.52
N PRO A 89 -3.73 2.78 14.10
CA PRO A 89 -4.16 1.38 14.21
C PRO A 89 -4.17 0.71 12.83
N LEU A 90 -3.43 -0.39 12.71
CA LEU A 90 -3.31 -1.18 11.48
C LEU A 90 -4.38 -2.27 11.44
N SER A 91 -5.19 -2.26 10.38
CA SER A 91 -6.05 -3.39 9.99
C SER A 91 -5.32 -4.24 8.97
N ILE A 92 -4.96 -5.47 9.37
CA ILE A 92 -4.27 -6.43 8.49
C ILE A 92 -5.18 -7.63 8.27
N SER A 93 -5.28 -8.03 7.01
CA SER A 93 -6.00 -9.24 6.58
C SER A 93 -5.12 -10.03 5.61
N ILE A 94 -5.41 -11.31 5.47
CA ILE A 94 -4.62 -12.28 4.70
C ILE A 94 -5.55 -13.00 3.73
#